data_AF-A0A9D3Y8A8-F1
#
_entry.id   AF-A0A9D3Y8A8-F1
#
_cell.length_a   1.000
_cell.length_b   1.000
_cell.length_c   1.000
_cell.angle_alpha   90.00
_cell.angle_beta   90.00
_cell.angle_gamma   90.00
#
_symmetry.space_group_name_H-M   'P 1'
#
loop_
_entity.id
_entity.type
_entity.pdbx_description
1 polymer ?
#
loop_
_entity_poly.entity_id
_entity_poly.type
_entity_poly.pdbx_seq_one_letter_code
_entity_poly.pdbx_strand_id
1 'polypeptide(L)'
;MKKLDHAFCTETRPYNQGARLTAYELVFDKIPATLICDDMAAMVMQTKDISAVVTGADRVVKNGDTANKIGTYQLAILAKYHNIPFFVACPTTSFDPCKETGEEIIIEERPDREMLYLNDIRIAAEGIIC
;
A
#
# COMPACT_ATOMS: atom_id res chain seq x y z
N MET A 1 -16.79 -17.70 16.29
CA MET A 1 -16.74 -17.41 14.84
C MET A 1 -15.42 -16.71 14.54
N LYS A 2 -14.62 -17.24 13.60
CA LYS A 2 -13.43 -16.56 13.10
C LYS A 2 -13.90 -15.51 12.08
N LYS A 3 -13.55 -14.23 12.29
CA LYS A 3 -14.07 -13.10 11.48
C LYS A 3 -13.21 -12.78 10.26
N LEU A 4 -11.96 -13.26 10.23
CA LEU A 4 -11.01 -13.09 9.13
C LEU A 4 -10.53 -14.47 8.69
N ASP A 5 -10.64 -14.75 7.39
CA ASP A 5 -10.19 -16.02 6.80
C ASP A 5 -8.69 -15.97 6.48
N HIS A 6 -8.27 -15.01 5.66
CA HIS A 6 -6.88 -14.83 5.22
C HIS A 6 -6.57 -13.36 4.92
N ALA A 7 -5.32 -12.95 5.11
CA ALA A 7 -4.83 -11.61 4.76
C ALA A 7 -3.78 -11.69 3.64
N PHE A 8 -3.87 -10.81 2.64
CA PHE A 8 -2.81 -10.62 1.65
C PHE A 8 -2.15 -9.26 1.91
N CYS A 9 -0.83 -9.25 2.10
CA CYS A 9 -0.05 -8.02 2.20
C CYS A 9 0.90 -7.91 1.01
N THR A 10 1.01 -6.73 0.41
CA THR A 10 1.99 -6.49 -0.65
C THR A 10 3.37 -6.20 -0.06
N GLU A 11 4.44 -6.34 -0.83
CA GLU A 11 5.79 -6.01 -0.36
C GLU A 11 5.99 -4.51 -0.10
N THR A 12 5.32 -3.65 -0.88
CA THR A 12 5.37 -2.19 -0.81
C THR A 12 6.76 -1.63 -1.14
N ARG A 13 7.19 -1.82 -2.39
CA ARG A 13 8.40 -1.18 -2.93
C ARG A 13 8.25 0.36 -2.96
N PRO A 14 9.38 1.11 -2.90
CA PRO A 14 10.75 0.61 -2.79
C PRO A 14 11.20 0.23 -1.38
N TYR A 15 10.53 0.73 -0.33
CA TYR A 15 11.02 0.62 1.06
C TYR A 15 10.71 -0.74 1.72
N ASN A 16 9.91 -1.58 1.08
CA ASN A 16 9.58 -2.95 1.48
C ASN A 16 8.91 -3.04 2.86
N GLN A 17 8.03 -2.10 3.19
CA GLN A 17 7.37 -2.04 4.50
C GLN A 17 6.42 -3.21 4.72
N GLY A 18 5.63 -3.58 3.71
CA GLY A 18 4.71 -4.69 3.84
C GLY A 18 5.44 -6.03 3.99
N ALA A 19 6.55 -6.22 3.27
CA ALA A 19 7.41 -7.38 3.41
C ALA A 19 8.16 -7.43 4.75
N ARG A 20 8.68 -6.30 5.24
CA ARG A 20 9.54 -6.26 6.44
C ARG A 20 8.78 -6.13 7.75
N LEU A 21 7.68 -5.38 7.76
CA LEU A 21 6.96 -4.99 8.97
C LEU A 21 5.60 -5.68 9.03
N THR A 22 4.75 -5.49 8.02
CA THR A 22 3.40 -6.08 8.03
C THR A 22 3.43 -7.60 8.06
N ALA A 23 4.25 -8.24 7.21
CA ALA A 23 4.39 -9.69 7.22
C ALA A 23 4.96 -10.20 8.56
N TYR A 24 5.89 -9.46 9.19
CA TYR A 24 6.43 -9.79 10.51
C TYR A 24 5.32 -9.78 11.58
N GLU A 25 4.51 -8.72 11.63
CA GLU A 25 3.41 -8.58 12.58
C GLU A 25 2.33 -9.67 12.37
N LEU A 26 1.96 -9.96 11.13
CA LEU A 26 0.98 -11.01 10.81
C LEU A 26 1.46 -12.39 11.28
N VAL A 27 2.75 -12.70 11.10
CA VAL A 27 3.35 -13.93 11.63
C VAL A 27 3.35 -13.94 13.15
N PHE A 28 3.77 -12.84 13.77
CA PHE A 28 3.83 -12.71 15.23
C PHE A 28 2.46 -12.93 15.89
N ASP A 29 1.42 -12.31 15.35
CA ASP A 29 0.03 -12.42 15.83
C ASP A 29 -0.68 -13.69 15.35
N LYS A 30 0.00 -14.56 14.59
CA LYS A 30 -0.53 -15.82 14.05
C LYS A 30 -1.78 -15.62 13.18
N ILE A 31 -1.80 -14.54 12.41
CA ILE A 31 -2.86 -14.24 11.44
C ILE A 31 -2.54 -15.01 10.14
N PRO A 32 -3.48 -15.81 9.59
CA PRO A 32 -3.26 -16.47 8.29
C PRO A 32 -3.01 -15.42 7.21
N ALA A 33 -1.82 -15.46 6.60
CA ALA A 33 -1.41 -14.44 5.67
C ALA A 33 -0.52 -14.95 4.54
N THR A 34 -0.53 -14.22 3.42
CA THR A 34 0.36 -14.41 2.27
C THR A 34 0.97 -13.08 1.87
N LEU A 35 2.30 -13.03 1.79
CA LEU A 35 3.03 -11.91 1.17
C LEU A 35 2.99 -12.05 -0.35
N ILE A 36 2.73 -10.95 -1.05
CA ILE A 36 2.71 -10.88 -2.52
C ILE A 36 3.54 -9.70 -3.02
N CYS A 37 4.04 -9.77 -4.26
CA CYS A 37 4.61 -8.59 -4.92
C CYS A 37 3.51 -7.58 -5.25
N ASP A 38 3.88 -6.30 -5.37
CA ASP A 38 2.91 -5.23 -5.65
C ASP A 38 2.18 -5.44 -7.01
N ASP A 39 2.87 -6.06 -7.98
CA ASP A 39 2.35 -6.37 -9.31
C ASP A 39 1.41 -7.61 -9.35
N MET A 40 1.40 -8.42 -8.30
CA MET A 40 0.50 -9.56 -8.17
C MET A 40 -0.92 -9.16 -7.76
N ALA A 41 -1.12 -7.93 -7.29
CA ALA A 41 -2.39 -7.49 -6.69
C ALA A 41 -3.60 -7.73 -7.61
N ALA A 42 -3.49 -7.41 -8.91
CA ALA A 42 -4.57 -7.62 -9.87
C ALA A 42 -4.94 -9.11 -10.02
N MET A 43 -3.91 -9.97 -10.18
CA MET A 43 -4.11 -11.42 -10.32
C MET A 43 -4.69 -12.03 -9.03
N VAL A 44 -4.26 -11.54 -7.87
CA VAL A 44 -4.78 -11.98 -6.57
C VAL A 44 -6.25 -11.58 -6.41
N MET A 45 -6.61 -10.33 -6.72
CA MET A 45 -8.00 -9.89 -6.73
C MET A 45 -8.87 -10.71 -7.68
N GLN A 46 -8.33 -11.12 -8.84
CA GLN A 46 -9.04 -11.94 -9.82
C GLN A 46 -9.23 -13.40 -9.37
N THR A 47 -8.28 -13.98 -8.64
CA THR A 47 -8.20 -15.45 -8.46
C THR A 47 -8.32 -15.95 -7.02
N LYS A 48 -8.32 -15.06 -6.02
CA LYS A 48 -8.27 -15.42 -4.59
C LYS A 48 -9.49 -14.94 -3.79
N ASP A 49 -10.61 -14.64 -4.46
CA ASP A 49 -11.87 -14.23 -3.83
C ASP A 49 -11.70 -13.13 -2.76
N ILE A 50 -10.94 -12.08 -3.11
CA ILE A 50 -10.70 -10.95 -2.21
C ILE A 50 -12.00 -10.22 -1.92
N SER A 51 -12.36 -10.13 -0.64
CA SER A 51 -13.63 -9.55 -0.18
C SER A 51 -13.56 -8.05 0.11
N ALA A 52 -12.37 -7.52 0.42
CA ALA A 52 -12.14 -6.10 0.67
C ALA A 52 -10.65 -5.75 0.54
N VAL A 53 -10.39 -4.48 0.26
CA VAL A 53 -9.05 -3.88 0.40
C VAL A 53 -9.12 -2.84 1.53
N VAL A 54 -8.16 -2.90 2.45
CA VAL A 54 -8.04 -1.93 3.55
C VAL A 54 -6.62 -1.38 3.57
N THR A 55 -6.48 -0.06 3.54
CA THR A 55 -5.18 0.62 3.66
C THR A 55 -5.17 1.62 4.82
N GLY A 56 -3.99 2.06 5.22
CA GLY A 56 -3.84 3.25 6.04
C GLY A 56 -4.04 4.55 5.25
N ALA A 57 -3.73 5.67 5.91
CA ALA A 57 -3.55 6.97 5.28
C ALA A 57 -2.42 7.75 5.97
N ASP A 58 -1.63 8.45 5.17
CA ASP A 58 -0.70 9.46 5.68
C ASP A 58 -1.43 10.79 5.90
N ARG A 59 -2.35 11.16 4.99
CA ARG A 59 -3.18 12.36 5.08
C ARG A 59 -4.50 12.18 4.33
N VAL A 60 -5.61 12.59 4.95
CA VAL A 60 -6.94 12.66 4.31
C VAL A 60 -7.41 14.12 4.33
N VAL A 61 -7.93 14.64 3.23
CA VAL A 61 -8.39 16.04 3.13
C VAL A 61 -9.92 16.13 3.10
N LYS A 62 -10.48 17.35 3.05
CA LYS A 62 -11.91 17.61 3.21
C LYS A 62 -12.83 16.80 2.29
N ASN A 63 -12.50 16.66 1.01
CA ASN A 63 -13.30 15.90 0.06
C ASN A 63 -13.12 14.37 0.17
N GLY A 64 -12.27 13.89 1.07
CA GLY A 64 -11.95 12.48 1.26
C GLY A 64 -10.77 11.97 0.45
N ASP A 65 -10.17 12.80 -0.41
CA ASP A 65 -8.93 12.42 -1.10
C ASP A 65 -7.86 12.07 -0.08
N THR A 66 -7.15 10.99 -0.37
CA THR A 66 -6.24 10.35 0.58
C THR A 66 -4.85 10.22 -0.03
N ALA A 67 -3.87 10.86 0.59
CA ALA A 67 -2.48 10.54 0.38
C ALA A 67 -2.09 9.39 1.33
N ASN A 68 -1.42 8.39 0.76
CA ASN A 68 -0.87 7.24 1.45
C ASN A 68 0.37 6.76 0.70
N LYS A 69 0.98 5.67 1.15
CA LYS A 69 2.10 5.02 0.46
C LYS A 69 1.81 4.78 -1.03
N ILE A 70 2.83 5.02 -1.87
CA ILE A 70 2.79 4.74 -3.31
C ILE A 70 2.30 3.30 -3.57
N GLY A 71 1.49 3.13 -4.62
CA GLY A 71 0.76 1.88 -4.89
C GLY A 71 -0.68 1.87 -4.37
N THR A 72 -1.03 2.69 -3.36
CA THR A 72 -2.42 2.75 -2.84
C THR A 72 -3.44 3.14 -3.92
N TYR A 73 -3.11 4.13 -4.75
CA TYR A 73 -3.98 4.55 -5.86
C TYR A 73 -4.18 3.42 -6.89
N GLN A 74 -3.10 2.67 -7.20
CA GLN A 74 -3.19 1.50 -8.07
C GLN A 74 -4.14 0.45 -7.47
N LEU A 75 -4.02 0.15 -6.17
CA LEU A 75 -4.92 -0.79 -5.49
C LEU A 75 -6.38 -0.33 -5.52
N ALA A 76 -6.65 0.97 -5.37
CA ALA A 76 -8.01 1.51 -5.46
C ALA A 76 -8.63 1.35 -6.86
N ILE A 77 -7.84 1.56 -7.92
CA ILE A 77 -8.26 1.32 -9.31
C ILE A 77 -8.56 -0.17 -9.52
N LEU A 78 -7.66 -1.05 -9.10
CA LEU A 78 -7.83 -2.50 -9.26
C LEU A 78 -9.03 -3.02 -8.47
N ALA A 79 -9.21 -2.57 -7.24
CA ALA A 79 -10.37 -2.92 -6.41
C ALA A 79 -11.67 -2.51 -7.10
N LYS A 80 -11.73 -1.28 -7.64
CA LYS A 80 -12.89 -0.82 -8.41
C LYS A 80 -13.13 -1.66 -9.66
N TYR A 81 -12.09 -2.02 -10.41
CA TYR A 81 -12.20 -2.87 -11.60
C TYR A 81 -12.79 -4.25 -11.28
N HIS A 82 -12.39 -4.84 -10.15
CA HIS A 82 -12.88 -6.14 -9.69
C HIS A 82 -14.16 -6.07 -8.84
N ASN A 83 -14.77 -4.88 -8.66
CA ASN A 83 -15.92 -4.64 -7.79
C ASN A 83 -15.70 -5.03 -6.32
N ILE A 84 -14.47 -4.83 -5.83
CA ILE A 84 -14.08 -5.08 -4.44
C ILE A 84 -14.17 -3.76 -3.67
N PRO A 85 -14.81 -3.73 -2.49
CA PRO A 85 -14.88 -2.52 -1.68
C PRO A 85 -13.48 -2.12 -1.17
N PHE A 86 -13.18 -0.82 -1.26
CA PHE A 86 -11.91 -0.23 -0.86
C PHE A 86 -12.12 0.69 0.34
N PHE A 87 -11.38 0.45 1.42
CA PHE A 87 -11.48 1.19 2.66
C PHE A 87 -10.16 1.84 3.04
N VAL A 88 -10.25 3.07 3.54
CA VAL A 88 -9.15 3.78 4.17
C VAL A 88 -9.40 3.81 5.67
N ALA A 89 -8.46 3.30 6.46
CA ALA A 89 -8.50 3.32 7.92
C ALA A 89 -7.48 4.35 8.44
N CYS A 90 -7.95 5.41 9.09
CA CYS A 90 -7.09 6.43 9.67
C CYS A 90 -7.70 7.07 10.91
N PRO A 91 -6.89 7.54 11.87
CA PRO A 91 -7.38 8.34 12.98
C PRO A 91 -7.80 9.74 12.52
N THR A 92 -8.62 10.43 13.32
CA THR A 92 -9.02 11.82 13.04
C THR A 92 -7.84 12.78 12.99
N THR A 93 -6.70 12.44 13.59
CA THR A 93 -5.46 13.23 13.55
C THR A 93 -4.77 13.21 12.20
N SER A 94 -5.11 12.26 11.31
CA SER A 94 -4.61 12.23 9.93
C SER A 94 -5.49 13.03 8.96
N PHE A 95 -6.62 13.57 9.44
CA PHE A 95 -7.48 14.46 8.66
C PHE A 95 -6.94 15.90 8.67
N ASP A 96 -6.72 16.46 7.49
CA ASP A 96 -6.25 17.83 7.27
C ASP A 96 -7.43 18.72 6.81
N PRO A 97 -8.06 19.49 7.72
CA PRO A 97 -9.17 20.36 7.35
C PRO A 97 -8.73 21.62 6.61
N CYS A 98 -7.43 21.87 6.42
CA CYS A 98 -6.94 23.08 5.77
C CYS A 98 -6.85 22.95 4.24
N LYS A 99 -6.98 21.74 3.68
CA LYS A 99 -6.97 21.46 2.24
C LYS A 99 -8.35 21.00 1.79
N GLU A 100 -8.79 21.50 0.65
CA GLU A 100 -10.07 21.14 0.04
C GLU A 100 -9.95 19.82 -0.73
N THR A 101 -8.86 19.63 -1.46
CA THR A 101 -8.66 18.49 -2.38
C THR A 101 -7.26 17.87 -2.28
N GLY A 102 -7.10 16.65 -2.82
CA GLY A 102 -5.82 15.95 -2.84
C GLY A 102 -4.72 16.65 -3.66
N GLU A 103 -5.10 17.54 -4.58
CA GLU A 103 -4.17 18.33 -5.41
C GLU A 103 -3.30 19.28 -4.58
N GLU A 104 -3.75 19.65 -3.39
CA GLU A 104 -3.01 20.53 -2.47
C GLU A 104 -1.98 19.77 -1.61
N ILE A 105 -1.94 18.43 -1.72
CA ILE A 105 -0.98 17.61 -0.99
C ILE A 105 0.31 17.53 -1.81
N ILE A 106 1.39 18.08 -1.26
CA ILE A 106 2.74 17.92 -1.85
C ILE A 106 3.18 16.48 -1.64
N ILE A 107 3.46 15.78 -2.75
CA ILE A 107 4.01 14.43 -2.72
C ILE A 107 5.52 14.51 -2.49
N GLU A 108 5.99 13.82 -1.45
CA GLU A 108 7.41 13.70 -1.15
C GLU A 108 8.09 12.84 -2.23
N GLU A 109 9.10 13.40 -2.89
CA GLU A 109 10.06 12.66 -3.68
C GLU A 109 11.29 12.34 -2.83
N ARG A 110 11.79 11.11 -2.94
CA ARG A 110 12.89 10.58 -2.12
C ARG A 110 14.09 10.23 -3.00
N PRO A 111 15.30 10.09 -2.42
CA PRO A 111 16.49 9.76 -3.19
C PRO A 111 16.33 8.45 -3.98
N ASP A 112 16.78 8.48 -5.24
CA ASP A 112 16.81 7.35 -6.18
C ASP A 112 17.43 6.07 -5.60
N ARG A 113 18.37 6.21 -4.65
CA ARG A 113 19.01 5.10 -3.95
C ARG A 113 18.00 4.10 -3.38
N GLU A 114 16.87 4.57 -2.86
CA GLU A 114 15.84 3.68 -2.30
C GLU A 114 15.25 2.74 -3.37
N MET A 115 15.15 3.20 -4.62
CA MET A 115 14.71 2.38 -5.74
C MET A 115 15.85 1.56 -6.34
N LEU A 116 17.04 2.13 -6.50
CA LEU A 116 18.16 1.50 -7.21
C LEU A 116 18.89 0.42 -6.40
N TYR A 117 18.80 0.46 -5.06
CA TYR A 117 19.54 -0.44 -4.16
C TYR A 117 18.62 -1.21 -3.21
N LEU A 118 19.10 -2.38 -2.76
CA LEU A 118 18.55 -3.14 -1.65
C LEU A 118 19.70 -3.62 -0.74
N ASN A 119 19.67 -3.25 0.55
CA ASN A 119 20.74 -3.56 1.52
C ASN A 119 22.15 -3.27 0.98
N ASP A 120 22.35 -2.05 0.45
CA ASP A 120 23.59 -1.56 -0.17
C ASP A 120 24.05 -2.25 -1.46
N ILE A 121 23.30 -3.23 -1.96
CA ILE A 121 23.55 -3.87 -3.25
C ILE A 121 22.71 -3.16 -4.31
N ARG A 122 23.37 -2.66 -5.37
CA ARG A 122 22.66 -2.07 -6.51
C ARG A 122 21.94 -3.18 -7.27
N ILE A 123 20.63 -3.02 -7.46
CA ILE A 123 19.79 -3.96 -8.20
C ILE A 123 19.60 -3.49 -9.65
N ALA A 124 19.35 -2.19 -9.83
CA ALA A 124 19.17 -1.60 -11.15
C ALA A 124 20.50 -1.50 -11.92
N ALA A 125 20.44 -1.60 -13.25
CA ALA A 125 21.60 -1.44 -14.13
C ALA A 125 22.35 -0.12 -13.87
N GLU A 126 23.68 -0.13 -14.05
CA GLU A 126 24.49 1.09 -14.00
C GLU A 126 24.07 2.08 -15.10
N GLY A 127 24.14 3.38 -14.81
CA GLY A 127 23.79 4.45 -15.75
C GLY A 127 22.31 4.85 -15.77
N ILE A 128 21.41 4.09 -15.14
CA ILE A 128 20.01 4.49 -14.95
C ILE A 128 19.85 5.32 -13.66
N ILE A 129 19.10 6.42 -13.79
CA ILE A 129 18.62 7.27 -12.70
C ILE A 129 17.11 7.09 -12.54
N CYS A 130 16.63 7.25 -11.30
CA CYS A 130 15.21 7.24 -10.95
C CYS A 130 14.78 8.64 -10.55
#